data_AF-A0A5N9CEU1-F1
#
_entry.id   AF-A0A5N9CEU1-F1
#
_cell.length_a   1.000
_cell.length_b   1.000
_cell.length_c   1.000
_cell.angle_alpha   90.00
_cell.angle_beta   90.00
_cell.angle_gamma   90.00
#
_symmetry.space_group_name_H-M   'P 1'
#
loop_
_entity.id
_entity.type
_entity.pdbx_description
1 polymer ?
#
loop_
_entity_poly.entity_id
_entity_poly.type
_entity_poly.pdbx_seq_one_letter_code
_entity_poly.pdbx_strand_id
1 'polypeptide(L)'
;MPVIDSHTHILPKDVKDNIHKYLDIDSTFNTLFSNSETIRTAEELIDSMDTLKIDTSIILGMGWNDNKFNEYINDYLIESGKKYPDKLIPITGIIPNGNNEAIYEAERCVNLGAKGFGEIHADAQNIDIADQKK
;
A
#
# COMPACT_ATOMS: atom_id res chain seq x y z
N MET A 1 -20.53 10.47 15.52
CA MET A 1 -20.47 9.31 14.61
C MET A 1 -19.04 9.24 14.14
N PRO A 2 -18.36 8.09 14.19
CA PRO A 2 -16.97 7.99 13.77
C PRO A 2 -16.84 8.29 12.27
N VAL A 3 -15.81 9.05 11.90
CA VAL A 3 -15.42 9.35 10.52
C VAL A 3 -14.30 8.38 10.12
N ILE A 4 -14.56 7.58 9.09
CA ILE A 4 -13.59 6.66 8.52
C ILE A 4 -13.19 7.18 7.15
N ASP A 5 -11.91 7.50 6.97
CA ASP A 5 -11.33 7.71 5.65
C ASP A 5 -10.97 6.35 5.06
N SER A 6 -11.73 5.92 4.07
CA SER A 6 -11.58 4.60 3.49
C SER A 6 -10.48 4.50 2.44
N HIS A 7 -9.78 5.59 2.10
CA HIS A 7 -8.81 5.60 1.02
C HIS A 7 -7.62 6.53 1.30
N THR A 8 -6.58 6.00 1.94
CA THR A 8 -5.32 6.73 2.15
C THR A 8 -4.11 5.91 1.73
N HIS A 9 -3.04 6.61 1.33
CA HIS A 9 -1.77 6.00 1.01
C HIS A 9 -0.66 6.61 1.84
N ILE A 10 0.18 5.74 2.38
CA ILE A 10 1.41 6.10 3.07
C ILE A 10 2.55 5.25 2.53
N LEU A 11 3.75 5.81 2.53
CA LEU A 11 4.96 5.08 2.16
C LEU A 11 6.04 5.33 3.21
N PRO A 12 7.01 4.41 3.33
CA PRO A 12 8.14 4.58 4.23
C PRO A 12 8.91 5.88 3.96
N LYS A 13 9.48 6.46 5.03
CA LYS A 13 10.35 7.64 4.90
C LYS A 13 11.52 7.40 3.94
N ASP A 14 12.05 6.17 3.89
CA ASP A 14 13.11 5.81 2.95
C ASP A 14 12.68 5.96 1.48
N VAL A 15 11.42 5.63 1.15
CA VAL A 15 10.90 5.83 -0.21
C VAL A 15 10.79 7.32 -0.55
N LYS A 16 10.35 8.13 0.42
CA LYS A 16 10.29 9.59 0.30
C LYS A 16 11.69 10.20 0.11
N ASP A 17 12.67 9.76 0.88
CA ASP A 17 14.03 10.31 0.85
C ASP A 17 14.83 9.83 -0.37
N ASN A 18 14.54 8.61 -0.87
CA ASN A 18 15.27 7.96 -1.95
C ASN A 18 14.39 7.71 -3.18
N ILE A 19 13.49 8.66 -3.50
CA ILE A 19 12.47 8.50 -4.55
C ILE A 19 13.06 8.00 -5.88
N HIS A 20 14.18 8.55 -6.34
CA HIS A 20 14.82 8.16 -7.60
C HIS A 20 15.22 6.69 -7.68
N LYS A 21 15.68 6.10 -6.56
CA LYS A 21 15.97 4.66 -6.47
C LYS A 21 14.72 3.84 -6.77
N TYR A 22 13.57 4.25 -6.22
CA TYR A 22 12.32 3.51 -6.35
C TYR A 22 11.61 3.74 -7.68
N LEU A 23 11.82 4.89 -8.33
CA LEU A 23 11.39 5.13 -9.73
C LEU A 23 12.02 4.11 -10.70
N ASP A 24 13.25 3.67 -10.41
CA ASP A 24 13.95 2.67 -11.23
C ASP A 24 13.56 1.21 -10.88
N ILE A 25 13.01 0.97 -9.69
CA ILE A 25 12.64 -0.38 -9.21
C ILE A 25 11.27 -0.80 -9.72
N ASP A 26 10.27 0.09 -9.67
CA ASP A 26 8.88 -0.27 -9.93
C ASP A 26 8.23 0.66 -10.96
N SER A 27 7.66 0.07 -12.02
CA SER A 27 7.05 0.81 -13.12
C SER A 27 5.77 1.55 -12.73
N THR A 28 4.97 0.99 -11.81
CA THR A 28 3.78 1.68 -11.28
C THR A 28 4.22 2.88 -10.47
N PHE A 29 5.19 2.69 -9.58
CA PHE A 29 5.76 3.77 -8.79
C PHE A 29 6.33 4.90 -9.67
N ASN A 30 7.08 4.55 -10.73
CA ASN A 30 7.57 5.53 -11.70
C ASN A 30 6.44 6.36 -12.31
N THR A 31 5.39 5.68 -12.76
CA THR A 31 4.23 6.31 -13.40
C THR A 31 3.54 7.31 -12.45
N LEU A 32 3.33 6.92 -11.19
CA LEU A 32 2.61 7.73 -10.20
C LEU A 32 3.47 8.89 -9.66
N PHE A 33 4.76 8.67 -9.42
CA PHE A 33 5.58 9.59 -8.62
C PHE A 33 6.65 10.37 -9.43
N SER A 34 6.81 10.11 -10.73
CA SER A 34 7.79 10.82 -11.58
C SER A 34 7.54 12.33 -11.70
N ASN A 35 6.28 12.78 -11.54
CA ASN A 35 5.87 14.18 -11.72
C ASN A 35 5.52 14.91 -10.42
N SER A 36 6.23 14.61 -9.33
CA SER A 36 6.20 15.38 -8.07
C SER A 36 4.96 15.18 -7.18
N GLU A 37 4.41 13.97 -7.12
CA GLU A 37 3.44 13.64 -6.07
C GLU A 37 4.10 13.59 -4.68
N THR A 38 3.39 14.10 -3.67
CA THR A 38 3.96 14.21 -2.33
C THR A 38 3.73 12.94 -1.53
N ILE A 39 4.82 12.26 -1.18
CA ILE A 39 4.79 11.07 -0.33
C ILE A 39 4.60 11.45 1.14
N ARG A 40 3.70 10.74 1.83
CA ARG A 40 3.42 10.88 3.27
C ARG A 40 3.74 9.62 4.06
N THR A 41 4.26 9.79 5.27
CA THR A 41 4.46 8.70 6.23
C THR A 41 3.23 8.49 7.12
N ALA A 42 3.20 7.39 7.87
CA ALA A 42 2.19 7.11 8.89
C ALA A 42 2.06 8.25 9.91
N GLU A 43 3.18 8.80 10.40
CA GLU A 43 3.18 9.91 11.35
C GLU A 43 2.54 11.16 10.76
N GLU A 44 2.88 11.52 9.51
CA GLU A 44 2.27 12.66 8.82
C GLU A 44 0.76 12.45 8.60
N LEU A 45 0.33 11.21 8.35
CA LEU A 45 -1.09 10.88 8.26
C LEU A 45 -1.79 11.06 9.62
N ILE A 46 -1.19 10.59 10.72
CA ILE A 46 -1.76 10.74 12.06
C ILE A 46 -1.93 12.22 12.44
N ASP A 47 -0.93 13.06 12.17
CA ASP A 47 -1.00 14.50 12.42
C ASP A 47 -2.15 15.16 11.63
N SER A 48 -2.33 14.73 10.37
CA SER A 48 -3.43 15.17 9.51
C SER A 48 -4.79 14.73 10.05
N MET A 49 -4.92 13.45 10.45
CA MET A 49 -6.14 12.90 11.04
C MET A 49 -6.55 13.65 12.31
N ASP A 50 -5.59 13.98 13.19
CA ASP A 50 -5.87 14.73 14.42
C ASP A 50 -6.36 16.15 14.14
N THR A 51 -5.80 16.79 13.11
CA THR A 51 -6.22 18.13 12.65
C THR A 51 -7.62 18.11 12.04
N LEU A 52 -7.92 17.10 11.22
CA LEU A 52 -9.16 16.97 10.46
C LEU A 52 -10.26 16.22 11.22
N LYS A 53 -9.96 15.68 12.41
CA LYS A 53 -10.86 14.86 13.23
C LYS A 53 -11.36 13.62 12.49
N ILE A 54 -10.43 12.92 11.82
CA ILE A 54 -10.67 11.59 11.24
C ILE A 54 -10.38 10.55 12.33
N ASP A 55 -11.37 9.73 12.68
CA ASP A 55 -11.23 8.74 13.75
C ASP A 55 -10.40 7.54 13.31
N THR A 56 -10.54 7.11 12.05
CA THR A 56 -9.82 5.95 11.50
C THR A 56 -9.53 6.15 10.01
N SER A 57 -8.35 5.73 9.56
CA SER A 57 -7.99 5.70 8.15
C SER A 57 -7.63 4.28 7.71
N ILE A 58 -8.11 3.88 6.54
CA ILE A 58 -7.64 2.69 5.84
C ILE A 58 -6.39 3.07 5.06
N ILE A 59 -5.27 2.40 5.35
CA ILE A 59 -4.00 2.59 4.66
C ILE A 59 -3.84 1.47 3.62
N LEU A 60 -3.87 1.83 2.35
CA LEU A 60 -3.86 0.88 1.25
C LEU A 60 -2.47 0.77 0.63
N GLY A 61 -2.10 -0.46 0.30
CA GLY A 61 -1.09 -0.72 -0.72
C GLY A 61 -1.54 -0.19 -2.08
N MET A 62 -0.66 -0.28 -3.06
CA MET A 62 -0.99 0.01 -4.45
C MET A 62 -0.59 -1.18 -5.31
N GLY A 63 -1.04 -1.19 -6.56
CA GLY A 63 -0.72 -2.22 -7.54
C GLY A 63 0.72 -2.13 -8.03
N TRP A 64 1.68 -2.52 -7.19
CA TRP A 64 3.09 -2.61 -7.52
C TRP A 64 3.37 -3.78 -8.49
N ASN A 65 4.51 -3.73 -9.17
CA ASN A 65 4.98 -4.75 -10.10
C ASN A 65 6.21 -5.52 -9.58
N ASP A 66 7.04 -4.90 -8.74
CA ASP A 66 8.20 -5.57 -8.13
C ASP A 66 7.81 -6.28 -6.81
N ASN A 67 8.10 -7.58 -6.71
CA ASN A 67 7.76 -8.40 -5.55
C ASN A 67 8.39 -7.88 -4.25
N LYS A 68 9.66 -7.47 -4.28
CA LYS A 68 10.39 -7.03 -3.08
C LYS A 68 9.93 -5.65 -2.63
N PHE A 69 9.63 -4.77 -3.59
CA PHE A 69 9.03 -3.49 -3.30
C PHE A 69 7.64 -3.65 -2.69
N ASN A 70 6.81 -4.55 -3.23
CA ASN A 70 5.51 -4.86 -2.66
C ASN A 70 5.60 -5.39 -1.22
N GLU A 71 6.47 -6.38 -0.98
CA GLU A 71 6.73 -6.91 0.37
C GLU A 71 7.18 -5.81 1.34
N TYR A 72 8.10 -4.94 0.90
CA TYR A 72 8.60 -3.83 1.71
C TYR A 72 7.51 -2.84 2.11
N ILE A 73 6.65 -2.45 1.16
CA ILE A 73 5.52 -1.56 1.45
C ILE A 73 4.48 -2.26 2.33
N ASN A 74 4.22 -3.56 2.12
CA ASN A 74 3.30 -4.34 2.94
C ASN A 74 3.73 -4.42 4.40
N ASP A 75 5.01 -4.67 4.65
CA ASP A 75 5.58 -4.66 6.00
C ASP A 75 5.35 -3.31 6.67
N TYR A 76 5.62 -2.21 5.95
CA TYR A 76 5.40 -0.87 6.47
C TYR A 76 3.94 -0.58 6.83
N LEU A 77 2.98 -1.00 5.99
CA LEU A 77 1.56 -0.82 6.24
C LEU A 77 1.12 -1.61 7.48
N ILE A 78 1.53 -2.88 7.58
CA ILE A 78 1.22 -3.75 8.71
C ILE A 78 1.83 -3.20 10.00
N GLU A 79 3.10 -2.80 9.98
CA GLU A 79 3.78 -2.20 11.13
C GLU A 79 3.12 -0.89 11.56
N SER A 80 2.69 -0.06 10.61
CA SER A 80 1.95 1.17 10.88
C SER A 80 0.59 0.89 11.54
N GLY A 81 -0.14 -0.11 11.05
CA GLY A 81 -1.38 -0.58 11.68
C GLY A 81 -1.15 -1.09 13.10
N LYS A 82 -0.07 -1.82 13.36
CA LYS A 82 0.30 -2.29 14.71
C LYS A 82 0.71 -1.13 15.63
N LYS A 83 1.35 -0.09 15.08
CA LYS A 83 1.79 1.09 15.81
C LYS A 83 0.61 1.98 16.22
N TYR A 84 -0.44 2.06 15.40
CA TYR A 84 -1.63 2.88 15.62
C TYR A 84 -2.92 2.06 15.48
N PRO A 85 -3.15 1.04 16.33
CA PRO A 85 -4.18 0.03 16.13
C PRO A 85 -5.62 0.57 16.18
N ASP A 86 -5.85 1.69 16.87
CA ASP A 86 -7.17 2.33 16.97
C ASP A 86 -7.42 3.36 15.85
N LYS A 87 -6.39 3.70 15.06
CA LYS A 87 -6.45 4.75 14.04
C LYS A 87 -6.19 4.25 12.63
N LEU A 88 -5.38 3.21 12.43
CA LEU A 88 -4.97 2.76 11.10
C LEU A 88 -5.37 1.30 10.85
N ILE A 89 -6.05 1.07 9.73
CA ILE A 89 -6.43 -0.27 9.26
C ILE A 89 -5.57 -0.64 8.04
N PRO A 90 -4.68 -1.64 8.14
CA PRO A 90 -3.81 -2.00 7.03
C PRO A 90 -4.51 -2.86 5.98
N ILE A 91 -4.47 -2.42 4.73
CA ILE A 91 -4.79 -3.19 3.52
C ILE A 91 -3.52 -3.25 2.69
N THR A 92 -3.01 -4.45 2.42
CA THR A 92 -1.72 -4.64 1.75
C THR A 92 -1.84 -4.67 0.23
N GLY A 93 -0.76 -4.36 -0.47
CA GLY A 93 -0.65 -4.55 -1.91
C GLY A 93 -0.59 -6.03 -2.28
N ILE A 94 -1.00 -6.33 -3.51
CA ILE A 94 -0.95 -7.66 -4.10
C ILE A 94 -0.50 -7.56 -5.56
N ILE A 95 0.19 -8.60 -6.05
CA ILE A 95 0.59 -8.75 -7.45
C ILE A 95 -0.18 -9.96 -8.04
N PRO A 96 -1.40 -9.76 -8.56
CA PRO A 96 -2.27 -10.88 -8.93
C PRO A 96 -1.72 -11.79 -10.05
N ASN A 97 -0.91 -11.24 -10.95
CA ASN A 97 -0.22 -12.00 -12.00
C ASN A 97 1.12 -12.60 -11.56
N GLY A 98 1.48 -12.46 -10.29
CA GLY A 98 2.69 -13.06 -9.74
C GLY A 98 2.66 -14.58 -9.79
N ASN A 99 3.84 -15.19 -9.65
CA ASN A 99 3.95 -16.63 -9.43
C ASN A 99 3.42 -16.99 -8.02
N ASN A 100 3.68 -18.22 -7.55
CA ASN A 100 3.29 -18.64 -6.19
C ASN A 100 3.79 -17.70 -5.07
N GLU A 101 4.85 -16.91 -5.29
CA GLU A 101 5.34 -15.93 -4.32
C GLU A 101 4.28 -14.87 -3.99
N ALA A 102 3.45 -14.45 -4.95
CA ALA A 102 2.39 -13.48 -4.69
C ALA A 102 1.29 -14.05 -3.77
N ILE A 103 0.99 -15.34 -3.90
CA ILE A 103 0.05 -16.05 -3.02
C ILE A 103 0.65 -16.17 -1.62
N TYR A 104 1.91 -16.61 -1.51
CA TYR A 104 2.58 -16.72 -0.21
C TYR A 104 2.69 -15.37 0.49
N GLU A 105 2.94 -14.29 -0.24
CA GLU A 105 2.98 -12.95 0.30
C GLU A 105 1.59 -12.50 0.80
N ALA A 106 0.53 -12.79 0.04
CA ALA A 106 -0.83 -12.51 0.46
C ALA A 106 -1.20 -13.26 1.76
N GLU A 107 -0.87 -14.55 1.84
CA GLU A 107 -1.05 -15.36 3.05
C GLU A 107 -0.25 -14.82 4.22
N ARG A 108 1.02 -14.44 4.00
CA ARG A 108 1.88 -13.81 5.00
C ARG A 108 1.26 -12.53 5.54
N CYS A 109 0.78 -11.64 4.66
CA CYS A 109 0.16 -10.37 5.04
C CYS A 109 -1.09 -10.57 5.92
N VAL A 110 -1.97 -11.51 5.55
CA VAL A 110 -3.16 -11.84 6.34
C VAL A 110 -2.77 -12.38 7.72
N ASN A 111 -1.81 -13.31 7.77
CA ASN A 111 -1.30 -13.86 9.03
C ASN A 111 -0.66 -12.79 9.94
N LEU A 112 -0.11 -11.73 9.34
CA LEU A 112 0.50 -10.61 10.07
C LEU A 112 -0.48 -9.50 10.47
N GLY A 113 -1.73 -9.58 10.06
CA GLY A 113 -2.82 -8.71 10.51
C GLY A 113 -3.43 -7.79 9.45
N ALA A 114 -3.06 -7.91 8.18
CA ALA A 114 -3.72 -7.20 7.09
C ALA A 114 -5.23 -7.51 7.05
N LYS A 115 -6.06 -6.51 6.72
CA LYS A 115 -7.52 -6.61 6.68
C LYS A 115 -8.09 -6.77 5.27
N GLY A 116 -7.22 -6.83 4.27
CA GLY A 116 -7.59 -7.03 2.87
C GLY A 116 -6.42 -6.74 1.95
N PHE A 117 -6.72 -6.72 0.65
CA PHE A 117 -5.79 -6.41 -0.41
C PHE A 117 -6.30 -5.28 -1.29
N GLY A 118 -5.38 -4.48 -1.82
CA GLY A 118 -5.66 -3.38 -2.73
C GLY A 118 -4.73 -2.20 -2.48
N GLU A 119 -4.71 -1.19 -3.35
CA GLU A 119 -5.33 -1.07 -4.68
C GLU A 119 -4.66 -1.98 -5.73
N ILE A 120 -5.39 -2.34 -6.80
CA ILE A 120 -4.85 -3.08 -7.95
C ILE A 120 -4.85 -2.13 -9.15
N HIS A 121 -3.70 -2.02 -9.82
CA HIS A 121 -3.58 -1.29 -11.08
C HIS A 121 -3.61 -2.27 -12.24
N ALA A 122 -4.82 -2.66 -12.67
CA ALA A 122 -5.02 -3.73 -13.64
C ALA A 122 -4.16 -3.57 -14.90
N ASP A 123 -4.15 -2.38 -15.50
CA ASP A 123 -3.33 -2.09 -16.68
C ASP A 123 -1.82 -2.21 -16.39
N ALA A 124 -1.35 -1.60 -15.29
CA ALA A 124 0.06 -1.61 -14.94
C ALA A 124 0.58 -3.00 -14.56
N GLN A 125 -0.29 -3.83 -13.96
CA GLN A 125 0.00 -5.21 -13.55
C GLN A 125 -0.36 -6.23 -14.64
N ASN A 126 -0.82 -5.78 -15.82
CA ASN A 126 -1.21 -6.57 -16.99
C ASN A 126 -2.32 -7.61 -16.69
N ILE A 127 -3.28 -7.26 -15.84
CA ILE A 127 -4.38 -8.15 -15.45
C ILE A 127 -5.62 -7.77 -16.23
N ASP A 128 -6.20 -8.75 -16.93
CA ASP A 128 -7.58 -8.64 -17.40
C ASP A 128 -8.52 -9.01 -16.24
N ILE A 129 -9.18 -8.00 -15.66
CA ILE A 129 -10.12 -8.19 -14.56
C ILE A 129 -11.40 -8.93 -14.96
N ALA A 130 -11.65 -9.09 -16.27
CA ALA A 130 -12.75 -9.90 -16.78
C ALA A 130 -12.33 -11.35 -17.08
N ASP A 131 -11.05 -11.69 -16.94
CA ASP A 131 -10.55 -13.05 -17.15
C ASP A 131 -11.19 -14.00 -16.13
N GLN A 132 -11.83 -15.05 -16.64
CA GLN A 132 -12.52 -16.07 -15.85
C GLN A 132 -11.68 -17.32 -15.64
N LYS A 133 -10.34 -17.24 -15.78
CA LYS A 133 -9.43 -18.37 -15.51
C LYS A 133 -9.86 -19.09 -14.23
N LYS A 134 -10.24 -20.35 -14.40
CA LYS A 134 -10.67 -21.27 -13.34
C LYS A 134 -9.48 -21.89 -12.64
#